data_AF-A0A942GIX2-F1
#
_entry.id   AF-A0A942GIX2-F1
#
_cell.length_a   1.000
_cell.length_b   1.000
_cell.length_c   1.000
_cell.angle_alpha   90.00
_cell.angle_beta   90.00
_cell.angle_gamma   90.00
#
_symmetry.space_group_name_H-M   'P 1'
#
loop_
_entity.id
_entity.type
_entity.pdbx_description
1 polymer ?
#
loop_
_entity_poly.entity_id
_entity_poly.type
_entity_poly.pdbx_seq_one_letter_code
_entity_poly.pdbx_strand_id
1 'polypeptide(L)'
;MLAILTDEQKEILRKDKSVFNTTFDNGATYNHAGYLAKAYFITGEEKYKAGFLKGLDFILAAQYPNGGCPQFYPDTSGYQKHITFNDGAMIGIMKFLQNIVNRNDEYINLDANYYQRVKTAFSKGIDCILNCQIYENEKLTAWCQQHDHITFKPRNARTYELAS
;
A
#
# COMPACT_ATOMS: atom_id res chain seq x y z
N MET A 1 -0.03 10.50 12.00
CA MET A 1 -0.28 11.04 13.35
C MET A 1 -0.32 9.87 14.32
N LEU A 2 0.30 9.97 15.49
CA LEU A 2 0.17 8.98 16.56
C LEU A 2 -0.80 9.57 17.60
N ALA A 3 -1.79 8.80 18.01
CA ALA A 3 -2.76 9.21 19.01
C ALA A 3 -2.96 8.09 20.03
N ILE A 4 -3.05 8.44 21.31
CA ILE A 4 -3.50 7.52 22.35
C ILE A 4 -5.02 7.52 22.31
N LEU A 5 -5.60 6.37 21.98
CA LEU A 5 -7.04 6.22 21.86
C LEU A 5 -7.70 6.11 23.24
N THR A 6 -8.84 6.76 23.41
CA THR A 6 -9.74 6.53 24.54
C THR A 6 -10.34 5.13 24.46
N ASP A 7 -10.88 4.61 25.57
CA ASP A 7 -11.52 3.29 25.56
C ASP A 7 -12.76 3.27 24.66
N GLU A 8 -13.51 4.37 24.58
CA GLU A 8 -14.61 4.54 23.63
C GLU A 8 -14.14 4.42 22.17
N GLN A 9 -13.05 5.09 21.81
CA GLN A 9 -12.48 5.00 20.45
C GLN A 9 -12.00 3.59 20.12
N LYS A 10 -11.40 2.88 21.09
CA LYS A 10 -11.00 1.47 20.91
C LYS A 10 -12.21 0.58 20.67
N GLU A 11 -13.31 0.79 21.38
CA GLU A 11 -14.55 0.03 21.18
C GLU A 11 -15.17 0.28 19.80
N ILE A 12 -15.16 1.53 19.31
CA ILE A 12 -15.60 1.85 17.94
C ILE A 12 -14.77 1.07 16.93
N LEU A 13 -13.44 1.14 17.00
CA LEU A 13 -12.56 0.41 16.08
C LEU A 13 -12.73 -1.11 16.15
N ARG A 14 -13.07 -1.66 17.32
CA ARG A 14 -13.34 -3.10 17.48
C ARG A 14 -14.62 -3.51 16.76
N LYS A 15 -15.65 -2.67 16.77
CA LYS A 15 -16.92 -2.91 16.07
C LYS A 15 -16.75 -2.85 14.54
N ASP A 16 -15.86 -1.98 14.07
CA ASP A 16 -15.62 -1.78 12.63
C ASP A 16 -14.72 -2.85 12.00
N LYS A 17 -14.25 -3.85 12.75
CA LYS A 17 -13.37 -4.91 12.24
C LYS A 17 -13.93 -5.68 11.04
N SER A 18 -15.24 -5.75 10.88
CA SER A 18 -15.90 -6.44 9.77
C SER A 18 -16.17 -5.55 8.56
N VAL A 19 -15.79 -4.26 8.61
CA VAL A 19 -15.99 -3.32 7.51
C VAL A 19 -14.86 -3.48 6.48
N PHE A 20 -15.22 -3.53 5.20
CA PHE A 20 -14.30 -3.81 4.09
C PHE A 20 -13.67 -2.55 3.46
N ASN A 21 -13.65 -1.43 4.18
CA ASN A 21 -13.19 -0.12 3.71
C ASN A 21 -11.72 0.18 4.05
N THR A 22 -10.89 -0.85 4.23
CA THR A 22 -9.46 -0.63 4.50
C THR A 22 -8.80 -0.01 3.26
N THR A 23 -7.94 0.97 3.48
CA THR A 23 -7.40 1.84 2.42
C THR A 23 -5.90 2.06 2.54
N PHE A 24 -5.30 2.49 1.44
CA PHE A 24 -3.95 3.03 1.37
C PHE A 24 -3.93 4.56 1.22
N ASP A 25 -5.12 5.17 1.11
CA ASP A 25 -5.30 6.61 1.01
C ASP A 25 -4.66 7.35 2.19
N ASN A 26 -4.14 8.55 1.95
CA ASN A 26 -3.58 9.42 2.99
C ASN A 26 -2.52 8.77 3.91
N GLY A 27 -1.75 7.81 3.40
CA GLY A 27 -0.74 7.14 4.21
C GLY A 27 -1.25 6.00 5.09
N ALA A 28 -2.49 5.57 4.91
CA ALA A 28 -3.07 4.48 5.66
C ALA A 28 -2.38 3.14 5.39
N THR A 29 -2.55 2.21 6.33
CA THR A 29 -1.97 0.86 6.28
C THR A 29 -0.44 0.77 6.30
N TYR A 30 0.29 1.21 5.26
CA TYR A 30 1.75 1.00 5.15
C TYR A 30 2.55 1.77 6.20
N ASN A 31 2.14 2.99 6.58
CA ASN A 31 2.80 3.72 7.66
C ASN A 31 2.55 3.04 9.02
N HIS A 32 1.35 2.52 9.25
CA HIS A 32 1.00 1.82 10.49
C HIS A 32 1.77 0.50 10.61
N ALA A 33 1.85 -0.29 9.52
CA ALA A 33 2.65 -1.50 9.48
C ALA A 33 4.13 -1.19 9.74
N GLY A 34 4.70 -0.18 9.08
CA GLY A 34 6.07 0.27 9.32
C GLY A 34 6.31 0.74 10.75
N TYR A 35 5.34 1.42 11.36
CA TYR A 35 5.43 1.81 12.76
C TYR A 35 5.44 0.62 13.71
N LEU A 36 4.63 -0.42 13.44
CA LEU A 36 4.62 -1.63 14.25
C LEU A 36 5.95 -2.41 14.14
N ALA A 37 6.60 -2.42 12.98
CA ALA A 37 7.95 -2.98 12.84
C ALA A 37 8.96 -2.24 13.74
N LYS A 38 8.95 -0.89 13.71
CA LYS A 38 9.78 -0.05 14.57
C LYS A 38 9.50 -0.27 16.06
N ALA A 39 8.23 -0.38 16.44
CA ALA A 39 7.84 -0.64 17.83
C ALA A 39 8.35 -2.00 18.31
N TYR A 40 8.27 -3.05 17.48
CA TYR A 40 8.86 -4.34 17.80
C TYR A 40 10.38 -4.26 17.92
N PHE A 41 11.06 -3.61 16.99
CA PHE A 41 12.50 -3.44 17.03
C PHE A 41 12.99 -2.80 18.34
N ILE A 42 12.25 -1.82 18.86
CA ILE A 42 12.60 -1.12 20.11
C ILE A 42 12.21 -1.94 21.35
N THR A 43 11.05 -2.58 21.36
CA THR A 43 10.45 -3.14 22.58
C THR A 43 10.60 -4.66 22.73
N GLY A 44 10.79 -5.38 21.62
CA GLY A 44 10.73 -6.84 21.56
C GLY A 44 9.33 -7.43 21.79
N GLU A 45 8.27 -6.62 21.91
CA GLU A 45 6.94 -7.15 22.19
C GLU A 45 6.29 -7.81 20.97
N GLU A 46 6.08 -9.13 21.04
CA GLU A 46 5.57 -9.95 19.93
C GLU A 46 4.23 -9.49 19.34
N LYS A 47 3.39 -8.78 20.12
CA LYS A 47 2.13 -8.20 19.62
C LYS A 47 2.36 -7.22 18.45
N TYR A 48 3.47 -6.48 18.45
CA TYR A 48 3.81 -5.53 17.40
C TYR A 48 4.32 -6.24 16.15
N LYS A 49 5.12 -7.30 16.30
CA LYS A 49 5.52 -8.17 15.19
C LYS A 49 4.31 -8.82 14.53
N ALA A 50 3.38 -9.37 15.32
CA ALA A 50 2.16 -9.96 14.81
C ALA A 50 1.29 -8.94 14.04
N GLY A 51 1.22 -7.70 14.51
CA GLY A 51 0.52 -6.61 13.82
C GLY A 51 1.20 -6.20 12.51
N PHE A 52 2.53 -6.06 12.51
CA PHE A 52 3.32 -5.78 11.31
C PHE A 52 3.12 -6.86 10.24
N LEU A 53 3.24 -8.14 10.60
CA LEU A 53 3.07 -9.25 9.65
C LEU A 53 1.68 -9.26 9.02
N LYS A 54 0.62 -9.01 9.81
CA LYS A 54 -0.74 -8.85 9.28
C LYS A 54 -0.86 -7.69 8.29
N GLY A 55 -0.25 -6.56 8.59
CA GLY A 55 -0.21 -5.41 7.68
C GLY A 55 0.55 -5.72 6.39
N LEU A 56 1.69 -6.40 6.50
CA LEU A 56 2.49 -6.83 5.35
C LEU A 56 1.72 -7.82 4.48
N ASP A 57 1.10 -8.84 5.06
CA ASP A 57 0.30 -9.81 4.32
C ASP A 57 -0.90 -9.15 3.62
N PHE A 58 -1.54 -8.18 4.28
CA PHE A 58 -2.61 -7.39 3.66
C PHE A 58 -2.11 -6.59 2.44
N ILE A 59 -0.99 -5.88 2.57
CA ILE A 59 -0.37 -5.12 1.47
C ILE A 59 -0.05 -6.05 0.29
N LEU A 60 0.56 -7.21 0.56
CA LEU A 60 0.92 -8.19 -0.47
C LEU A 60 -0.31 -8.82 -1.12
N ALA A 61 -1.39 -9.05 -0.37
CA ALA A 61 -2.64 -9.61 -0.88
C ALA A 61 -3.43 -8.60 -1.75
N ALA A 62 -3.34 -7.31 -1.44
CA ALA A 62 -4.00 -6.26 -2.20
C ALA A 62 -3.33 -5.95 -3.55
N GLN A 63 -2.05 -6.29 -3.71
CA GLN A 63 -1.32 -6.03 -4.95
C GLN A 63 -1.85 -6.90 -6.10
N TYR A 64 -2.19 -6.28 -7.22
CA TYR A 64 -2.62 -6.96 -8.43
C TYR A 64 -1.50 -7.83 -9.03
N PRO A 65 -1.83 -8.85 -9.84
CA PRO A 65 -0.83 -9.69 -10.50
C PRO A 65 0.20 -8.93 -11.35
N ASN A 66 -0.19 -7.77 -11.89
CA ASN A 66 0.65 -6.86 -12.67
C ASN A 66 1.48 -5.87 -11.82
N GLY A 67 1.36 -5.91 -10.48
CA GLY A 67 2.15 -5.09 -9.56
C GLY A 67 1.47 -3.80 -9.08
N GLY A 68 0.33 -3.42 -9.66
CA GLY A 68 -0.42 -2.25 -9.25
C GLY A 68 -1.13 -2.44 -7.91
N CYS A 69 -1.42 -1.34 -7.21
CA CYS A 69 -2.17 -1.37 -5.95
C CYS A 69 -3.46 -0.55 -6.07
N PRO A 70 -4.61 -1.06 -5.59
CA PRO A 70 -5.84 -0.28 -5.50
C PRO A 70 -5.74 0.82 -4.44
N GLN A 71 -6.72 1.71 -4.39
CA GLN A 71 -6.85 2.63 -3.26
C GLN A 71 -7.44 1.92 -2.03
N PHE A 72 -8.44 1.06 -2.22
CA PHE A 72 -9.11 0.28 -1.17
C PHE A 72 -9.01 -1.22 -1.45
N TYR A 73 -9.04 -2.02 -0.39
CA TYR A 73 -9.08 -3.47 -0.47
C TYR A 73 -9.73 -4.04 0.81
N PRO A 74 -10.65 -5.03 0.72
CA PRO A 74 -11.06 -5.76 -0.48
C PRO A 74 -12.17 -5.08 -1.29
N ASP A 75 -12.76 -3.98 -0.82
CA ASP A 75 -13.71 -3.23 -1.65
C ASP A 75 -12.96 -2.56 -2.82
N THR A 76 -13.24 -3.02 -4.03
CA THR A 76 -12.69 -2.48 -5.27
C THR A 76 -13.82 -1.94 -6.17
N SER A 77 -14.87 -1.40 -5.56
CA SER A 77 -15.97 -0.77 -6.30
C SER A 77 -15.58 0.61 -6.84
N GLY A 78 -16.21 1.02 -7.94
CA GLY A 78 -15.96 2.35 -8.53
C GLY A 78 -14.50 2.58 -8.94
N TYR A 79 -13.96 3.76 -8.62
CA TYR A 79 -12.58 4.13 -8.93
C TYR A 79 -11.55 3.50 -7.99
N GLN A 80 -11.99 2.91 -6.87
CA GLN A 80 -11.11 2.35 -5.84
C GLN A 80 -10.24 1.20 -6.36
N LYS A 81 -10.69 0.51 -7.43
CA LYS A 81 -9.93 -0.56 -8.11
C LYS A 81 -8.76 -0.07 -8.98
N HIS A 82 -8.68 1.22 -9.26
CA HIS A 82 -7.64 1.73 -10.13
C HIS A 82 -6.28 1.64 -9.43
N ILE A 83 -5.23 1.47 -10.22
CA ILE A 83 -3.85 1.62 -9.75
C ILE A 83 -3.73 3.06 -9.25
N THR A 84 -3.51 3.23 -7.95
CA THR A 84 -3.70 4.54 -7.31
C THR A 84 -2.37 5.16 -6.91
N PHE A 85 -1.98 6.21 -7.63
CA PHE A 85 -0.86 7.08 -7.26
C PHE A 85 -1.29 8.25 -6.38
N ASN A 86 -2.58 8.61 -6.40
CA ASN A 86 -3.15 9.67 -5.57
C ASN A 86 -2.72 9.57 -4.10
N ASP A 87 -2.47 10.72 -3.47
CA ASP A 87 -1.97 10.85 -2.10
C ASP A 87 -0.70 10.02 -1.80
N GLY A 88 0.04 9.66 -2.86
CA GLY A 88 1.23 8.83 -2.77
C GLY A 88 0.93 7.39 -2.35
N ALA A 89 -0.30 6.88 -2.51
CA ALA A 89 -0.70 5.56 -2.01
C ALA A 89 0.22 4.43 -2.52
N MET A 90 0.29 4.22 -3.84
CA MET A 90 1.18 3.21 -4.41
C MET A 90 2.66 3.51 -4.11
N ILE A 91 3.10 4.76 -4.21
CA ILE A 91 4.51 5.13 -3.95
C ILE A 91 4.92 4.88 -2.49
N GLY A 92 4.01 5.10 -1.54
CA GLY A 92 4.21 4.83 -0.13
C GLY A 92 4.35 3.34 0.16
N ILE A 93 3.50 2.51 -0.48
CA ILE A 93 3.67 1.06 -0.47
C ILE A 93 5.03 0.67 -1.03
N MET A 94 5.43 1.22 -2.18
CA MET A 94 6.71 0.90 -2.83
C MET A 94 7.91 1.26 -1.94
N LYS A 95 7.89 2.42 -1.28
CA LYS A 95 8.93 2.81 -0.31
C LYS A 95 8.96 1.88 0.90
N PHE A 96 7.80 1.49 1.41
CA PHE A 96 7.71 0.53 2.51
C PHE A 96 8.31 -0.84 2.12
N LEU A 97 7.96 -1.37 0.95
CA LEU A 97 8.54 -2.63 0.45
C LEU A 97 10.05 -2.48 0.18
N GLN A 98 10.48 -1.34 -0.38
CA GLN A 98 11.90 -1.05 -0.62
C GLN A 98 12.72 -1.09 0.66
N ASN A 99 12.24 -0.51 1.75
CA ASN A 99 12.96 -0.54 3.03
C ASN A 99 13.16 -1.96 3.56
N ILE A 100 12.18 -2.86 3.34
CA ILE A 100 12.31 -4.29 3.67
C ILE A 100 13.33 -4.96 2.75
N VAL A 101 13.28 -4.71 1.43
CA VAL A 101 14.24 -5.26 0.45
C VAL A 101 15.67 -4.85 0.78
N ASN A 102 15.85 -3.59 1.18
CA ASN A 102 17.13 -3.00 1.56
C ASN A 102 17.64 -3.47 2.93
N ARG A 103 16.84 -4.24 3.68
CA ARG A 103 17.18 -4.77 5.01
C ARG A 103 17.52 -3.67 6.01
N ASN A 104 16.74 -2.58 6.01
CA ASN A 104 16.87 -1.56 7.05
C ASN A 104 16.63 -2.20 8.43
N ASP A 105 17.42 -1.82 9.44
CA ASP A 105 17.50 -2.49 10.74
C ASP A 105 16.15 -2.61 11.47
N GLU A 106 15.26 -1.63 11.31
CA GLU A 106 13.96 -1.65 11.97
C GLU A 106 12.98 -2.67 11.38
N TYR A 107 13.25 -3.19 10.18
CA TYR A 107 12.44 -4.23 9.57
C TYR A 107 13.00 -5.57 10.01
N ILE A 108 12.17 -6.28 10.78
CA ILE A 108 12.41 -7.62 11.32
C ILE A 108 13.17 -8.47 10.30
N ASN A 109 14.10 -9.31 10.78
CA ASN A 109 14.62 -10.43 10.00
C ASN A 109 13.47 -11.38 9.65
N LEU A 110 12.74 -11.02 8.60
CA LEU A 110 11.72 -11.82 7.97
C LEU A 110 12.37 -13.13 7.54
N ASP A 111 11.60 -14.22 7.62
CA ASP A 111 12.07 -15.45 7.02
C ASP A 111 12.25 -15.28 5.49
N ALA A 112 12.98 -16.24 4.90
CA ALA A 112 13.30 -16.19 3.48
C ALA A 112 12.05 -16.17 2.59
N ASN A 113 10.94 -16.77 3.03
CA ASN A 113 9.70 -16.80 2.25
C ASN A 113 9.08 -15.40 2.16
N TYR A 114 8.93 -14.72 3.30
CA TYR A 114 8.45 -13.34 3.33
C TYR A 114 9.36 -12.41 2.52
N TYR A 115 10.67 -12.51 2.69
CA TYR A 115 11.61 -11.67 1.95
C TYR A 115 11.47 -11.86 0.44
N GLN A 116 11.33 -13.10 -0.03
CA GLN A 116 11.15 -13.39 -1.45
C GLN A 116 9.82 -12.85 -1.99
N ARG A 117 8.72 -12.98 -1.23
CA ARG A 117 7.41 -12.40 -1.60
C ARG A 117 7.48 -10.88 -1.72
N VAL A 118 8.12 -10.21 -0.76
CA VAL A 118 8.31 -8.76 -0.78
C VAL A 118 9.17 -8.32 -1.95
N LYS A 119 10.28 -9.01 -2.21
CA LYS A 119 11.16 -8.70 -3.35
C LYS A 119 10.41 -8.83 -4.68
N THR A 120 9.63 -9.89 -4.85
CA THR A 120 8.80 -10.08 -6.04
C THR A 120 7.73 -8.99 -6.17
N ALA A 121 7.04 -8.65 -5.08
CA ALA A 121 6.04 -7.57 -5.06
C ALA A 121 6.65 -6.21 -5.42
N PHE A 122 7.84 -5.91 -4.88
CA PHE A 122 8.58 -4.70 -5.18
C PHE A 122 8.98 -4.63 -6.67
N SER A 123 9.56 -5.69 -7.23
CA SER A 123 9.91 -5.73 -8.65
C SER A 123 8.69 -5.51 -9.55
N LYS A 124 7.59 -6.22 -9.30
CA LYS A 124 6.34 -6.04 -10.07
C LYS A 124 5.78 -4.63 -9.95
N GLY A 125 5.85 -4.02 -8.76
CA GLY A 125 5.39 -2.65 -8.58
C GLY A 125 6.19 -1.64 -9.39
N ILE A 126 7.51 -1.85 -9.54
CA ILE A 126 8.35 -1.05 -10.46
C ILE A 126 7.91 -1.25 -11.91
N ASP A 127 7.72 -2.50 -12.35
CA ASP A 127 7.24 -2.78 -13.71
C ASP A 127 5.88 -2.11 -13.98
N CYS A 128 4.97 -2.15 -13.00
CA CYS A 128 3.69 -1.48 -13.08
C CYS A 128 3.83 0.05 -13.22
N ILE A 129 4.71 0.68 -12.44
CA ILE A 129 4.97 2.12 -12.55
C ILE A 129 5.44 2.46 -13.97
N LEU A 130 6.39 1.70 -14.51
CA LEU A 130 6.90 1.93 -15.86
C LEU A 130 5.81 1.73 -16.92
N ASN A 131 4.96 0.70 -16.79
CA ASN A 131 3.85 0.45 -17.70
C ASN A 131 2.74 1.51 -17.63
N CYS A 132 2.58 2.18 -16.50
CA CYS A 132 1.65 3.30 -16.35
C CYS A 132 2.21 4.62 -16.91
N GLN A 133 3.49 4.70 -17.28
CA GLN A 133 4.07 5.96 -17.74
C GLN A 133 3.41 6.42 -19.04
N ILE A 134 2.96 7.66 -19.07
CA ILE A 134 2.26 8.21 -20.22
C ILE A 134 3.28 8.44 -21.34
N TYR A 135 2.95 7.91 -22.52
CA TYR A 135 3.71 8.14 -23.74
C TYR A 135 2.88 8.97 -24.70
N GLU A 136 3.31 10.20 -24.95
CA GLU A 136 2.60 11.16 -25.80
C GLU A 136 3.61 11.95 -26.64
N ASN A 137 3.29 12.21 -27.91
CA ASN A 137 4.16 12.95 -28.84
C ASN A 137 5.60 12.41 -28.87
N GLU A 138 5.69 11.09 -28.98
CA GLU A 138 6.93 10.31 -29.01
C GLU A 138 7.82 10.41 -27.76
N LYS A 139 7.27 10.91 -26.64
CA LYS A 139 8.01 11.14 -25.40
C LYS A 139 7.32 10.50 -24.20
N LEU A 140 8.13 9.91 -23.33
CA LEU A 140 7.70 9.52 -22.00
C LEU A 140 7.54 10.78 -21.14
N THR A 141 6.39 10.91 -20.47
CA THR A 141 6.05 12.08 -19.66
C THR A 141 5.90 11.68 -18.19
N ALA A 142 4.70 11.76 -17.64
CA ALA A 142 4.39 11.57 -16.23
C ALA A 142 3.36 10.44 -16.02
N TRP A 143 2.65 10.50 -14.90
CA TRP A 143 1.59 9.59 -14.50
C TRP A 143 0.38 10.41 -14.04
N CYS A 144 -0.82 9.91 -14.30
CA CYS A 144 -2.04 10.45 -13.72
C CYS A 144 -2.21 9.99 -12.27
N GLN A 145 -3.13 10.61 -11.54
CA GLN A 145 -3.44 10.21 -10.16
C GLN A 145 -3.92 8.75 -10.06
N GLN A 146 -4.63 8.25 -11.08
CA GLN A 146 -5.09 6.86 -11.14
C GLN A 146 -4.98 6.30 -12.55
N HIS A 147 -4.66 5.01 -12.64
CA HIS A 147 -4.57 4.26 -13.88
C HIS A 147 -5.44 3.01 -13.83
N ASP A 148 -5.94 2.57 -14.97
CA ASP A 148 -6.72 1.36 -15.08
C ASP A 148 -5.87 0.13 -14.72
N HIS A 149 -6.35 -0.67 -13.76
CA HIS A 149 -5.64 -1.86 -13.28
C HIS A 149 -5.46 -3.00 -14.29
N ILE A 150 -6.06 -2.91 -15.48
CA ILE A 150 -5.90 -3.90 -16.55
C ILE A 150 -5.06 -3.31 -17.69
N THR A 151 -5.40 -2.10 -18.14
CA THR A 151 -4.83 -1.49 -19.35
C THR A 151 -3.72 -0.48 -19.09
N PHE A 152 -3.47 -0.12 -17.83
CA PHE A 152 -2.51 0.91 -17.39
C PHE A 152 -2.80 2.33 -17.91
N LYS A 153 -3.92 2.56 -18.60
CA LYS A 153 -4.28 3.88 -19.11
C LYS A 153 -4.78 4.79 -17.99
N PRO A 154 -4.55 6.11 -18.07
CA PRO A 154 -5.18 7.10 -17.19
C PRO A 154 -6.69 6.91 -17.00
N ARG A 155 -7.19 7.14 -15.78
CA ARG A 155 -8.62 7.06 -15.44
C ARG A 155 -9.04 8.22 -14.56
N ASN A 156 -10.31 8.62 -14.70
CA ASN A 156 -10.96 9.52 -13.75
C ASN A 156 -11.11 8.84 -12.39
N ALA A 157 -11.20 9.65 -11.33
CA ALA A 157 -11.62 9.21 -10.00
C ALA A 157 -12.95 9.86 -9.61
N ARG A 158 -12.93 10.89 -8.77
CA ARG A 158 -14.13 11.68 -8.44
C ARG A 158 -14.59 12.47 -9.68
N THR A 159 -15.81 12.99 -9.65
CA THR A 159 -16.40 13.71 -10.80
C THR A 159 -15.60 14.93 -11.26
N TYR A 160 -14.76 15.48 -10.40
CA TYR A 160 -13.85 16.60 -10.66
C TYR A 160 -12.38 16.19 -10.81
N GLU A 161 -12.07 14.89 -10.75
CA GLU A 161 -10.74 14.33 -10.98
C GLU A 161 -10.76 13.57 -12.29
N LEU A 162 -10.46 14.29 -13.36
CA LEU A 162 -10.41 13.73 -14.71
C LEU A 162 -9.09 12.99 -14.91
N ALA A 163 -9.05 12.11 -15.92
CA ALA A 163 -7.82 11.47 -16.38
C ALA A 163 -6.84 12.54 -16.86
N SER A 164 -5.87 12.88 -16.00
CA SER A 164 -4.83 13.90 -16.20
C SER A 164 -3.63 13.65 -15.32
#